data_AF-A0A2H3D9M1-F1
#
_entry.id   AF-A0A2H3D9M1-F1
#
_cell.length_a   1.000
_cell.length_b   1.000
_cell.length_c   1.000
_cell.angle_alpha   90.00
_cell.angle_beta   90.00
_cell.angle_gamma   90.00
#
_symmetry.space_group_name_H-M   'P 1'
#
loop_
_entity.id
_entity.type
_entity.pdbx_description
1 polymer ?
#
loop_
_entity_poly.entity_id
_entity_poly.type
_entity_poly.pdbx_seq_one_letter_code
_entity_poly.pdbx_strand_id
1 'polypeptide(L)'
;MFFRTVSVTVLVALSIANTTVRGSEVTALQDAFKNITQTWDTFQVNYEAFSAHVDINHATAVTDAMRTLDLQVQDALKAIPDHVMSDTDGKWACDMYSDGDANRQVWKNMIPLKDDFHAVNFTYAVCQILLNLVANSTPFDRKFLAAVPAKYKPCIGRFSHTVGKELGKVAETYCSEE
;
A
#
# COMPACT_ATOMS: atom_id res chain seq x y z
N MET A 1 12.62 1.40 25.96
CA MET A 1 12.34 0.58 24.77
C MET A 1 10.98 -0.08 24.95
N PHE A 2 9.92 0.51 24.41
CA PHE A 2 8.58 -0.05 24.48
C PHE A 2 8.36 -0.97 23.28
N PHE A 3 8.37 -2.28 23.52
CA PHE A 3 7.82 -3.26 22.60
C PHE A 3 6.30 -3.00 22.50
N ARG A 4 5.84 -2.46 21.37
CA ARG A 4 4.43 -2.50 20.99
C ARG A 4 4.23 -3.72 20.10
N THR A 5 4.07 -4.87 20.72
CA THR A 5 3.33 -5.99 20.16
C THR A 5 1.89 -5.55 19.97
N VAL A 6 1.57 -4.99 18.79
CA VAL A 6 0.18 -4.85 18.36
C VAL A 6 -0.29 -6.23 17.90
N SER A 7 -0.91 -6.91 18.85
CA SER A 7 -1.74 -8.09 18.78
C SER A 7 -2.19 -8.55 17.38
N VAL A 8 -1.68 -9.72 16.99
CA VAL A 8 -2.21 -10.65 15.96
C VAL A 8 -3.70 -11.02 16.20
N THR A 9 -4.28 -10.62 17.33
CA THR A 9 -5.61 -11.02 17.79
C THR A 9 -6.78 -10.32 17.07
N VAL A 10 -6.58 -9.20 16.35
CA VAL A 10 -7.68 -8.54 15.61
C VAL A 10 -8.06 -9.34 14.34
N LEU A 11 -7.11 -10.06 13.74
CA LEU A 11 -7.34 -10.91 12.56
C LEU A 11 -8.30 -12.08 12.83
N VAL A 12 -8.44 -12.51 14.09
CA VAL A 12 -9.30 -13.67 14.46
C VAL A 12 -10.71 -13.25 14.87
N ALA A 13 -10.94 -12.00 15.31
CA ALA A 13 -12.29 -11.55 15.63
C ALA A 13 -13.13 -11.24 14.38
N LEU A 14 -12.50 -10.87 13.26
CA LEU A 14 -13.18 -10.60 11.98
C LEU A 14 -13.64 -11.86 11.24
N SER A 15 -13.07 -13.04 11.55
CA SER A 15 -13.42 -14.30 10.87
C SER A 15 -14.67 -14.99 11.44
N ILE A 16 -15.18 -14.58 12.60
CA ILE A 16 -16.27 -15.30 13.30
C ILE A 16 -17.66 -14.66 13.08
N ALA A 17 -17.74 -13.42 12.58
CA ALA A 17 -19.03 -12.77 12.31
C ALA A 17 -19.60 -13.01 10.89
N ASN A 18 -18.87 -13.72 10.02
CA ASN A 18 -19.15 -13.75 8.58
C ASN A 18 -19.84 -15.03 8.06
N THR A 19 -20.41 -15.85 8.93
CA THR A 19 -20.91 -17.19 8.55
C THR A 19 -22.33 -17.23 7.95
N THR A 20 -22.92 -16.11 7.50
CA THR A 20 -24.27 -16.20 6.87
C THR A 20 -24.66 -15.11 5.88
N VAL A 21 -23.72 -14.50 5.15
CA VAL A 21 -24.08 -13.61 4.04
C VAL A 21 -23.42 -14.11 2.75
N ARG A 22 -24.28 -14.54 1.82
CA ARG A 22 -24.07 -14.62 0.37
C ARG A 22 -22.80 -13.89 -0.06
N GLY A 23 -21.83 -14.62 -0.62
CA GLY A 23 -20.46 -14.15 -0.87
C GLY A 23 -20.38 -12.70 -1.34
N SER A 24 -19.55 -11.91 -0.66
CA SER A 24 -19.34 -10.51 -1.02
C SER A 24 -18.92 -10.41 -2.49
N GLU A 25 -19.60 -9.56 -3.25
CA GLU A 25 -19.28 -9.30 -4.66
C GLU A 25 -17.87 -8.71 -4.84
N VAL A 26 -17.23 -8.28 -3.74
CA VAL A 26 -15.88 -7.74 -3.70
C VAL A 26 -14.85 -8.69 -3.10
N THR A 27 -15.14 -10.00 -3.02
CA THR A 27 -14.17 -11.01 -2.51
C THR A 27 -12.81 -10.90 -3.22
N ALA A 28 -12.78 -10.75 -4.54
CA ALA A 28 -11.53 -10.59 -5.28
C ALA A 28 -10.75 -9.32 -4.88
N LEU A 29 -11.47 -8.24 -4.57
CA LEU A 29 -10.86 -6.99 -4.09
C LEU A 29 -10.33 -7.15 -2.67
N GLN A 30 -11.07 -7.83 -1.80
CA GLN A 30 -10.63 -8.15 -0.44
C GLN A 30 -9.34 -8.99 -0.44
N ASP A 31 -9.27 -10.01 -1.30
CA ASP A 31 -8.07 -10.82 -1.48
C ASP A 31 -6.90 -9.99 -2.03
N ALA A 32 -7.16 -9.08 -2.98
CA ALA A 32 -6.14 -8.19 -3.51
C ALA A 32 -5.57 -7.27 -2.41
N PHE A 33 -6.42 -6.65 -1.58
CA PHE A 33 -5.98 -5.84 -0.45
C PHE A 33 -5.18 -6.64 0.57
N LYS A 34 -5.57 -7.88 0.85
CA LYS A 34 -4.80 -8.77 1.73
C LYS A 34 -3.40 -9.03 1.19
N ASN A 35 -3.28 -9.30 -0.11
CA ASN A 35 -1.97 -9.50 -0.76
C ASN A 35 -1.11 -8.24 -0.70
N ILE A 36 -1.71 -7.06 -0.97
CA ILE A 36 -1.03 -5.76 -0.84
C ILE A 36 -0.51 -5.57 0.58
N THR A 37 -1.31 -5.83 1.61
CA THR A 37 -0.88 -5.71 3.01
C THR A 37 0.32 -6.62 3.31
N GLN A 38 0.28 -7.88 2.87
CA GLN A 38 1.39 -8.82 3.09
C GLN A 38 2.68 -8.38 2.39
N THR A 39 2.57 -7.88 1.16
CA THR A 39 3.74 -7.38 0.43
C THR A 39 4.24 -6.06 1.02
N TRP A 40 3.35 -5.23 1.55
CA TRP A 40 3.71 -4.01 2.27
C TRP A 40 4.51 -4.32 3.54
N ASP A 41 4.09 -5.29 4.33
CA ASP A 41 4.83 -5.74 5.51
C ASP A 41 6.21 -6.31 5.12
N THR A 42 6.29 -7.06 4.02
CA THR A 42 7.55 -7.57 3.46
C THR A 42 8.48 -6.43 3.04
N PHE A 43 7.94 -5.43 2.35
CA PHE A 43 8.66 -4.22 1.98
C PHE A 43 9.17 -3.47 3.23
N GLN A 44 8.34 -3.37 4.29
CA GLN A 44 8.73 -2.79 5.57
C GLN A 44 9.97 -3.48 6.16
N VAL A 45 9.92 -4.81 6.27
CA VAL A 45 11.05 -5.59 6.80
C VAL A 45 12.30 -5.44 5.91
N ASN A 46 12.12 -5.47 4.59
CA ASN A 46 13.25 -5.37 3.65
C ASN A 46 13.90 -3.99 3.67
N TYR A 47 13.14 -2.89 3.78
CA TYR A 47 13.75 -1.55 3.84
C TYR A 47 14.51 -1.33 5.14
N GLU A 48 14.02 -1.86 6.27
CA GLU A 48 14.73 -1.77 7.55
C GLU A 48 16.05 -2.54 7.49
N ALA A 49 16.04 -3.74 6.89
CA ALA A 49 17.23 -4.52 6.67
C ALA A 49 18.24 -3.81 5.75
N PHE A 50 17.78 -3.22 4.64
CA PHE A 50 18.63 -2.44 3.74
C PHE A 50 19.22 -1.20 4.41
N SER A 51 18.42 -0.46 5.18
CA SER A 51 18.90 0.70 5.93
C SER A 51 19.97 0.34 6.97
N ALA A 52 19.93 -0.87 7.53
CA ALA A 52 20.97 -1.38 8.41
C ALA A 52 22.21 -1.91 7.65
N HIS A 53 22.00 -2.45 6.45
CA HIS A 53 23.01 -3.14 5.64
C HIS A 53 22.87 -2.77 4.16
N VAL A 54 23.60 -1.72 3.76
CA VAL A 54 23.60 -1.21 2.38
C VAL A 54 24.37 -2.14 1.46
N ASP A 55 23.67 -3.09 0.85
CA ASP A 55 24.21 -4.01 -0.15
C ASP A 55 23.17 -4.38 -1.24
N ILE A 56 23.67 -5.02 -2.29
CA ILE A 56 22.89 -5.39 -3.48
C ILE A 56 21.76 -6.38 -3.14
N ASN A 57 21.96 -7.32 -2.20
CA ASN A 57 20.95 -8.33 -1.89
C ASN A 57 19.75 -7.69 -1.20
N HIS A 58 20.00 -6.84 -0.21
CA HIS A 58 18.94 -6.12 0.49
C HIS A 58 18.25 -5.10 -0.43
N ALA A 59 19.00 -4.36 -1.25
CA ALA A 59 18.40 -3.45 -2.25
C ALA A 59 17.51 -4.19 -3.26
N THR A 60 17.91 -5.39 -3.69
CA THR A 60 17.11 -6.26 -4.56
C THR A 60 15.81 -6.66 -3.86
N ALA A 61 15.87 -7.09 -2.60
CA ALA A 61 14.69 -7.49 -1.83
C ALA A 61 13.69 -6.34 -1.64
N VAL A 62 14.16 -5.11 -1.42
CA VAL A 62 13.29 -3.92 -1.37
C VAL A 62 12.64 -3.67 -2.72
N THR A 63 13.45 -3.67 -3.78
CA THR A 63 13.00 -3.36 -5.15
C THR A 63 11.99 -4.39 -5.66
N ASP A 64 12.18 -5.68 -5.38
CA ASP A 64 11.26 -6.74 -5.77
C ASP A 64 9.93 -6.66 -5.00
N ALA A 65 9.96 -6.30 -3.71
CA ALA A 65 8.75 -6.05 -2.93
C ALA A 65 7.97 -4.84 -3.49
N MET A 66 8.66 -3.74 -3.84
CA MET A 66 8.03 -2.57 -4.46
C MET A 66 7.42 -2.91 -5.84
N ARG A 67 8.12 -3.70 -6.66
CA ARG A 67 7.58 -4.17 -7.95
C ARG A 67 6.36 -5.06 -7.77
N THR A 68 6.38 -5.92 -6.76
CA THR A 68 5.22 -6.77 -6.43
C THR A 68 4.03 -5.93 -5.97
N LEU A 69 4.26 -4.90 -5.16
CA LEU A 69 3.22 -3.93 -4.79
C LEU A 69 2.60 -3.26 -6.01
N ASP A 70 3.42 -2.80 -6.97
CA ASP A 70 2.92 -2.19 -8.20
C ASP A 70 1.99 -3.13 -8.99
N LEU A 71 2.41 -4.37 -9.18
CA LEU A 71 1.60 -5.39 -9.86
C LEU A 71 0.28 -5.67 -9.11
N GLN A 72 0.34 -5.79 -7.78
CA GLN A 72 -0.85 -6.03 -6.97
C GLN A 72 -1.82 -4.84 -6.96
N VAL A 73 -1.33 -3.61 -7.01
CA VAL A 73 -2.19 -2.41 -7.17
C VAL A 73 -2.91 -2.44 -8.51
N GLN A 74 -2.23 -2.84 -9.59
CA GLN A 74 -2.85 -3.01 -10.90
C GLN A 74 -3.90 -4.13 -10.91
N ASP A 75 -3.66 -5.23 -10.20
CA ASP A 75 -4.64 -6.32 -10.08
C ASP A 75 -5.83 -5.91 -9.21
N ALA A 76 -5.59 -5.19 -8.12
CA ALA A 76 -6.63 -4.63 -7.28
C ALA A 76 -7.52 -3.65 -8.08
N LEU A 77 -6.94 -2.82 -8.95
CA LEU A 77 -7.69 -1.93 -9.85
C LEU A 77 -8.70 -2.70 -10.72
N LYS A 78 -8.31 -3.87 -11.24
CA LYS A 78 -9.19 -4.74 -12.05
C LYS A 78 -10.31 -5.35 -11.21
N ALA A 79 -10.06 -5.58 -9.92
CA ALA A 79 -11.03 -6.17 -9.00
C ALA A 79 -12.05 -5.18 -8.44
N ILE A 80 -11.89 -3.86 -8.66
CA ILE A 80 -12.87 -2.86 -8.24
C ILE A 80 -14.15 -3.01 -9.08
N PRO A 81 -15.33 -3.15 -8.45
CA PRO A 81 -16.60 -3.27 -9.17
C PRO A 81 -16.94 -1.98 -9.93
N ASP A 82 -17.70 -2.11 -11.01
CA ASP A 82 -18.19 -0.97 -11.80
C ASP A 82 -19.50 -0.38 -11.24
N HIS A 83 -19.94 -0.86 -10.08
CA HIS A 83 -21.11 -0.40 -9.33
C HIS A 83 -20.75 0.00 -7.90
N VAL A 84 -21.67 0.68 -7.24
CA VAL A 84 -21.52 1.04 -5.83
C VAL A 84 -21.62 -0.22 -4.97
N MET A 85 -20.60 -0.45 -4.14
CA MET A 85 -20.52 -1.56 -3.20
C MET A 85 -21.65 -1.54 -2.18
N SER A 86 -21.87 -2.67 -1.51
CA SER A 86 -22.79 -2.72 -0.38
C SER A 86 -22.32 -1.86 0.79
N ASP A 87 -23.23 -1.57 1.72
CA ASP A 87 -22.88 -0.87 2.96
C ASP A 87 -21.85 -1.64 3.81
N THR A 88 -21.94 -2.97 3.84
CA THR A 88 -21.00 -3.84 4.56
C THR A 88 -19.60 -3.73 3.96
N ASP A 89 -19.49 -3.79 2.64
CA ASP A 89 -18.22 -3.70 1.93
C ASP A 89 -17.64 -2.28 2.01
N GLY A 90 -18.49 -1.25 1.96
CA GLY A 90 -18.08 0.14 2.19
C GLY A 90 -17.53 0.39 3.60
N LYS A 91 -18.12 -0.25 4.62
CA LYS A 91 -17.59 -0.20 5.99
C LYS A 91 -16.23 -0.90 6.08
N TRP A 92 -16.11 -2.10 5.52
CA TRP A 92 -14.83 -2.82 5.45
C TRP A 92 -13.73 -1.96 4.81
N ALA A 93 -14.03 -1.30 3.68
CA ALA A 93 -13.09 -0.41 3.02
C ALA A 93 -12.68 0.77 3.89
N CYS A 94 -13.61 1.38 4.64
CA CYS A 94 -13.26 2.46 5.57
C CYS A 94 -12.39 1.96 6.73
N ASP A 95 -12.70 0.80 7.32
CA ASP A 95 -11.95 0.23 8.44
C ASP A 95 -10.50 -0.07 8.01
N MET A 96 -10.28 -0.62 6.80
CA MET A 96 -8.95 -0.85 6.23
C MET A 96 -8.09 0.42 6.11
N TYR A 97 -8.72 1.55 5.78
CA TYR A 97 -8.02 2.82 5.55
C TYR A 97 -7.79 3.61 6.85
N SER A 98 -8.32 3.14 7.97
CA SER A 98 -8.22 3.82 9.26
C SER A 98 -6.86 3.67 9.96
N ASP A 99 -6.06 2.67 9.58
CA ASP A 99 -4.69 2.40 10.08
C ASP A 99 -3.58 3.14 9.33
N GLY A 100 -3.95 4.14 8.53
CA GLY A 100 -3.10 4.65 7.45
C GLY A 100 -1.86 5.49 7.80
N ASP A 101 -1.69 5.91 9.05
CA ASP A 101 -0.58 6.79 9.44
C ASP A 101 0.79 6.08 9.39
N ALA A 102 0.83 4.78 9.67
CA ALA A 102 2.06 3.99 9.55
C ALA A 102 2.58 3.99 8.10
N ASN A 103 1.68 3.86 7.13
CA ASN A 103 2.05 3.79 5.71
C ASN A 103 2.65 5.11 5.20
N ARG A 104 2.12 6.23 5.70
CA ARG A 104 2.67 7.57 5.41
C ARG A 104 4.13 7.69 5.89
N GLN A 105 4.44 7.18 7.09
CA GLN A 105 5.77 7.34 7.67
C GLN A 105 6.83 6.55 6.90
N VAL A 106 6.49 5.35 6.43
CA VAL A 106 7.41 4.52 5.64
C VAL A 106 7.85 5.24 4.37
N TRP A 107 6.92 5.86 3.62
CA TRP A 107 7.28 6.63 2.43
C TRP A 107 8.25 7.78 2.75
N LYS A 108 8.04 8.49 3.86
CA LYS A 108 8.97 9.54 4.28
C LYS A 108 10.36 8.98 4.62
N ASN A 109 10.42 7.80 5.23
CA ASN A 109 11.67 7.13 5.58
C ASN A 109 12.44 6.62 4.35
N MET A 110 11.81 6.51 3.18
CA MET A 110 12.52 6.17 1.94
C MET A 110 13.38 7.33 1.43
N ILE A 111 12.96 8.58 1.59
CA ILE A 111 13.69 9.76 1.08
C ILE A 111 15.19 9.72 1.42
N PRO A 112 15.61 9.51 2.68
CA PRO A 112 17.04 9.47 3.03
C PRO A 112 17.80 8.26 2.45
N LEU A 113 17.10 7.20 2.01
CA LEU A 113 17.75 6.01 1.45
C LEU A 113 18.14 6.18 -0.03
N LYS A 114 17.84 7.32 -0.68
CA LYS A 114 18.22 7.56 -2.08
C LYS A 114 19.73 7.32 -2.28
N ASP A 115 20.55 7.90 -1.41
CA ASP A 115 22.01 7.81 -1.49
C ASP A 115 22.50 6.37 -1.26
N ASP A 116 21.84 5.62 -0.37
CA ASP A 116 22.14 4.21 -0.14
C ASP A 116 21.82 3.36 -1.38
N PHE A 117 20.67 3.61 -2.02
CA PHE A 117 20.35 2.97 -3.30
C PHE A 117 21.29 3.39 -4.42
N HIS A 118 21.81 4.62 -4.38
CA HIS A 118 22.81 5.09 -5.33
C HIS A 118 24.11 4.30 -5.17
N ALA A 119 24.59 4.14 -3.93
CA ALA A 119 25.82 3.42 -3.61
C ALA A 119 25.85 1.98 -4.16
N VAL A 120 24.67 1.36 -4.34
CA VAL A 120 24.52 0.00 -4.88
C VAL A 120 23.97 -0.03 -6.33
N ASN A 121 23.82 1.12 -6.99
CA ASN A 121 23.32 1.29 -8.36
C ASN A 121 21.86 0.91 -8.61
N PHE A 122 20.97 1.12 -7.64
CA PHE A 122 19.54 0.79 -7.73
C PHE A 122 18.62 2.01 -7.88
N THR A 123 19.11 3.24 -7.73
CA THR A 123 18.30 4.47 -7.76
C THR A 123 17.40 4.57 -8.99
N TYR A 124 17.91 4.23 -10.18
CA TYR A 124 17.12 4.24 -11.41
C TYR A 124 15.97 3.22 -11.38
N ALA A 125 16.24 1.99 -10.93
CA ALA A 125 15.21 0.95 -10.82
C ALA A 125 14.11 1.34 -9.83
N VAL A 126 14.49 1.90 -8.69
CA VAL A 126 13.55 2.39 -7.67
C VAL A 126 12.72 3.56 -8.20
N CYS A 127 13.35 4.53 -8.88
CA CYS A 127 12.64 5.63 -9.55
C CYS A 127 11.55 5.12 -10.51
N GLN A 128 11.87 4.17 -11.39
CA GLN A 128 10.89 3.63 -12.35
C GLN A 128 9.69 2.98 -11.66
N ILE A 129 9.92 2.23 -10.57
CA ILE A 129 8.83 1.61 -9.81
C ILE A 129 7.96 2.67 -9.12
N LEU A 130 8.57 3.70 -8.53
CA LEU A 130 7.83 4.78 -7.89
C LEU A 130 6.96 5.55 -8.88
N LEU A 131 7.47 5.83 -10.09
CA LEU A 131 6.68 6.47 -11.15
C LEU A 131 5.48 5.60 -11.55
N ASN A 132 5.65 4.28 -11.66
CA ASN A 132 4.55 3.37 -11.95
C ASN A 132 3.51 3.36 -10.83
N LEU A 133 3.94 3.29 -9.57
CA LEU A 133 3.05 3.34 -8.41
C LEU A 133 2.24 4.64 -8.38
N VAL A 134 2.87 5.79 -8.65
CA VAL A 134 2.17 7.08 -8.77
C VAL A 134 1.15 7.04 -9.90
N ALA A 135 1.55 6.59 -11.09
CA ALA A 135 0.69 6.51 -12.26
C ALA A 135 -0.51 5.58 -12.04
N ASN A 136 -0.33 4.45 -11.35
CA ASN A 136 -1.36 3.46 -11.07
C ASN A 136 -2.28 3.87 -9.89
N SER A 137 -1.79 4.66 -8.94
CA SER A 137 -2.58 5.12 -7.80
C SER A 137 -3.77 5.99 -8.20
N THR A 138 -3.60 6.86 -9.20
CA THR A 138 -4.65 7.80 -9.64
C THR A 138 -5.89 7.10 -10.23
N PRO A 139 -5.77 6.18 -11.22
CA PRO A 139 -6.93 5.45 -11.71
C PRO A 139 -7.52 4.52 -10.65
N PHE A 140 -6.69 3.93 -9.78
CA PHE A 140 -7.15 3.13 -8.64
C PHE A 140 -8.04 3.96 -7.70
N ASP A 141 -7.54 5.06 -7.16
CA ASP A 141 -8.27 5.92 -6.22
C ASP A 141 -9.57 6.42 -6.82
N ARG A 142 -9.55 6.83 -8.10
CA ARG A 142 -10.74 7.30 -8.81
C ARG A 142 -11.80 6.21 -8.90
N LYS A 143 -11.43 5.01 -9.36
CA LYS A 143 -12.37 3.89 -9.53
C LYS A 143 -12.89 3.42 -8.17
N PHE A 144 -12.00 3.31 -7.19
CA PHE A 144 -12.34 2.85 -5.84
C PHE A 144 -13.31 3.82 -5.15
N LEU A 145 -13.02 5.12 -5.17
CA LEU A 145 -13.92 6.14 -4.60
C LEU A 145 -15.26 6.24 -5.32
N ALA A 146 -15.35 5.84 -6.60
CA ALA A 146 -16.62 5.75 -7.31
C ALA A 146 -17.46 4.55 -6.81
N ALA A 147 -16.82 3.40 -6.56
CA ALA A 147 -17.44 2.19 -6.04
C ALA A 147 -17.83 2.28 -4.55
N VAL A 148 -17.20 3.16 -3.77
CA VAL A 148 -17.50 3.32 -2.33
C VAL A 148 -18.85 4.03 -2.11
N PRO A 149 -19.72 3.54 -1.20
CA PRO A 149 -20.93 4.27 -0.78
C PRO A 149 -20.61 5.66 -0.22
N ALA A 150 -21.45 6.66 -0.54
CA ALA A 150 -21.19 8.06 -0.21
C ALA A 150 -20.82 8.31 1.26
N LYS A 151 -21.46 7.61 2.20
CA LYS A 151 -21.21 7.74 3.65
C LYS A 151 -19.79 7.34 4.08
N TYR A 152 -19.08 6.50 3.32
CA TYR A 152 -17.72 6.04 3.65
C TYR A 152 -16.63 6.78 2.86
N LYS A 153 -16.96 7.53 1.80
CA LYS A 153 -15.98 8.28 1.00
C LYS A 153 -15.09 9.23 1.82
N PRO A 154 -15.59 9.97 2.84
CA PRO A 154 -14.74 10.86 3.64
C PRO A 154 -13.66 10.12 4.45
N CYS A 155 -13.91 8.86 4.81
CA CYS A 155 -12.96 8.01 5.53
C CYS A 155 -11.75 7.68 4.65
N ILE A 156 -12.02 7.26 3.41
CA ILE A 156 -11.00 6.81 2.45
C ILE A 156 -10.29 8.01 1.80
N GLY A 157 -11.02 9.05 1.41
CA GLY A 157 -10.47 10.18 0.66
C GLY A 157 -9.35 10.95 1.38
N ARG A 158 -9.43 11.06 2.72
CA ARG A 158 -8.36 11.70 3.52
C ARG A 158 -7.05 10.92 3.48
N PHE A 159 -7.14 9.60 3.50
CA PHE A 159 -5.98 8.72 3.43
C PHE A 159 -5.35 8.74 2.04
N SER A 160 -6.14 8.54 0.97
CA SER A 160 -5.63 8.52 -0.41
C SER A 160 -4.89 9.82 -0.75
N HIS A 161 -5.47 10.98 -0.40
CA HIS A 161 -4.81 12.27 -0.61
C HIS A 161 -3.46 12.38 0.12
N THR A 162 -3.44 11.90 1.35
CA THR A 162 -2.27 11.92 2.23
C THR A 162 -1.13 11.06 1.69
N VAL A 163 -1.42 9.79 1.38
CA VAL A 163 -0.41 8.82 0.96
C VAL A 163 0.07 9.12 -0.45
N GLY A 164 -0.84 9.47 -1.36
CA GLY A 164 -0.49 9.86 -2.73
C GLY A 164 0.46 11.07 -2.76
N LYS A 165 0.27 12.05 -1.87
CA LYS A 165 1.17 13.20 -1.76
C LYS A 165 2.58 12.79 -1.31
N GLU A 166 2.72 11.90 -0.32
CA GLU A 166 4.04 11.48 0.12
C GLU A 166 4.72 10.59 -0.92
N LEU A 167 3.99 9.65 -1.52
CA LEU A 167 4.51 8.81 -2.61
C LEU A 167 5.03 9.66 -3.79
N GLY A 168 4.29 10.69 -4.18
CA GLY A 168 4.71 11.64 -5.22
C GLY A 168 6.03 12.33 -4.88
N LYS A 169 6.23 12.76 -3.63
CA LYS A 169 7.51 13.36 -3.20
C LYS A 169 8.67 12.35 -3.25
N VAL A 170 8.43 11.11 -2.81
CA VAL A 170 9.47 10.07 -2.88
C VAL A 170 9.87 9.81 -4.33
N ALA A 171 8.89 9.72 -5.23
CA ALA A 171 9.15 9.59 -6.66
C ALA A 171 9.98 10.77 -7.19
N GLU A 172 9.59 12.01 -6.89
CA GLU A 172 10.35 13.21 -7.26
C GLU A 172 11.79 13.17 -6.74
N THR A 173 12.00 12.78 -5.48
CA THR A 173 13.34 12.65 -4.87
C THR A 173 14.19 11.63 -5.61
N TYR A 174 13.69 10.41 -5.84
CA TYR A 174 14.47 9.35 -6.46
C TYR A 174 14.70 9.58 -7.96
N CYS A 175 13.80 10.29 -8.64
CA CYS A 175 13.86 10.53 -10.06
C CYS A 175 14.52 11.85 -10.45
N SER A 176 14.77 12.77 -9.51
CA SER A 176 15.57 13.95 -9.78
C SER A 176 17.01 13.54 -10.08
N GLU A 177 17.60 14.14 -11.11
CA GLU A 177 19.04 14.06 -11.34
C GLU A 177 19.79 14.53 -10.09
N GLU A 178 20.93 13.92 -9.81
CA GLU A 178 21.90 14.37 -8.80
C GLU A 178 22.83 15.44 -9.37
#